data_AF-A0A2H3AU91-F1
#
_entry.id   AF-A0A2H3AU91-F1
#
_cell.length_a   1.000
_cell.length_b   1.000
_cell.length_c   1.000
_cell.angle_alpha   90.00
_cell.angle_beta   90.00
_cell.angle_gamma   90.00
#
_symmetry.space_group_name_H-M   'P 1'
#
loop_
_entity.id
_entity.type
_entity.pdbx_description
1 polymer ?
#
loop_
_entity_poly.entity_id
_entity_poly.type
_entity_poly.pdbx_seq_one_letter_code
_entity_poly.pdbx_strand_id
1 'polypeptide(L)'
;MFGPAAFITLLTAFSGVIAMPFSHVVKILPEDIAHIAVDKADGHYLAFKRDGTLFGRYPIDAQSNNLGRRAASQCAQLSLDEAKSLPGWNAILDYANTQWGTGSRNIYTNPAAYVDSPAQVCITDDVVELSYSGNPVCETHNTSTAGSLVGTDGQVQIAVQQGFNTDTSYTVSSASTIGVSSTLSVQIGIPEIADVTAELSVSTDVTDESSSTFDVSYSDVSTVTLTINAPDGKTCTATTSTQTCNIEATGNIRYLASGWIWFYYDSKTQGHYEWAASVEAVLTNQDDRSSFAEFKGSMVANTHTSYAGSCV
;
A
#
# COMPACT_ATOMS: atom_id res chain seq x y z
N MET A 1 28.29 -71.62 -9.96
CA MET A 1 28.92 -70.40 -10.50
C MET A 1 27.82 -69.40 -10.79
N PHE A 2 27.59 -68.44 -9.90
CA PHE A 2 26.69 -67.30 -10.12
C PHE A 2 27.49 -66.04 -9.78
N GLY A 3 27.77 -65.20 -10.77
CA GLY A 3 28.48 -63.94 -10.59
C GLY A 3 27.51 -62.82 -10.18
N PRO A 4 27.93 -61.84 -9.37
CA PRO A 4 27.07 -60.73 -9.01
C PRO A 4 27.09 -59.69 -10.13
N ALA A 5 25.90 -59.30 -10.60
CA ALA A 5 25.71 -58.16 -11.47
C ALA A 5 25.74 -56.88 -10.62
N ALA A 6 26.70 -55.99 -10.90
CA ALA A 6 26.78 -54.66 -10.32
C ALA A 6 25.79 -53.74 -11.04
N PHE A 7 24.77 -53.25 -10.31
CA PHE A 7 23.93 -52.15 -10.75
C PHE A 7 24.63 -50.83 -10.40
N ILE A 8 25.08 -50.10 -11.41
CA ILE A 8 25.53 -48.71 -11.28
C ILE A 8 24.30 -47.82 -11.53
N THR A 9 23.74 -47.28 -10.46
CA THR A 9 22.66 -46.27 -10.53
C THR A 9 23.30 -44.91 -10.76
N LEU A 10 23.29 -44.43 -12.01
CA LEU A 10 23.72 -43.08 -12.35
C LEU A 10 22.55 -42.11 -12.12
N LEU A 11 22.54 -41.41 -10.98
CA LEU A 11 21.61 -40.31 -10.72
C LEU A 11 22.12 -39.05 -11.42
N THR A 12 21.58 -38.76 -12.60
CA THR A 12 21.74 -37.45 -13.26
C THR A 12 20.86 -36.44 -12.55
N ALA A 13 21.47 -35.56 -11.74
CA ALA A 13 20.83 -34.36 -11.24
C ALA A 13 20.64 -33.37 -12.40
N PHE A 14 19.42 -33.28 -12.93
CA PHE A 14 19.05 -32.22 -13.85
C PHE A 14 18.89 -30.91 -13.06
N SER A 15 19.98 -30.17 -12.91
CA SER A 15 19.94 -28.76 -12.49
C SER A 15 19.50 -27.93 -13.69
N GLY A 16 18.19 -27.78 -13.89
CA GLY A 16 17.63 -26.96 -14.95
C GLY A 16 18.03 -25.49 -14.74
N VAL A 17 18.74 -24.92 -15.71
CA VAL A 17 18.91 -23.47 -15.80
C VAL A 17 17.58 -22.89 -16.25
N ILE A 18 16.97 -22.03 -15.45
CA ILE A 18 15.74 -21.35 -15.83
C ILE A 18 16.13 -20.13 -16.65
N ALA A 19 15.67 -20.07 -17.90
CA ALA A 19 16.01 -18.98 -18.83
C ALA A 19 15.31 -17.64 -18.51
N MET A 20 14.55 -17.56 -17.42
CA MET A 20 13.87 -16.34 -17.00
C MET A 20 14.78 -15.51 -16.08
N PRO A 21 14.86 -14.18 -16.27
CA PRO A 21 15.59 -13.28 -15.38
C PRO A 21 15.07 -13.39 -13.94
N PHE A 22 15.96 -13.35 -12.95
CA PHE A 22 15.59 -13.47 -11.55
C PHE A 22 14.56 -12.40 -11.12
N SER A 23 14.68 -11.16 -11.62
CA SER A 23 13.68 -10.08 -11.44
C SER A 23 12.23 -10.48 -11.75
N HIS A 24 12.01 -11.33 -12.75
CA HIS A 24 10.69 -11.80 -13.16
C HIS A 24 10.23 -12.99 -12.33
N VAL A 25 11.18 -13.80 -11.85
CA VAL A 25 10.89 -14.98 -11.06
C VAL A 25 10.66 -14.64 -9.60
N VAL A 26 11.34 -13.63 -9.01
CA VAL A 26 11.19 -13.26 -7.59
C VAL A 26 9.75 -12.99 -7.18
N LYS A 27 8.92 -12.47 -8.09
CA LYS A 27 7.47 -12.26 -7.84
C LYS A 27 6.64 -13.55 -7.78
N ILE A 28 7.21 -14.65 -8.23
CA ILE A 28 6.58 -15.97 -8.42
C ILE A 28 7.40 -17.05 -7.70
N LEU A 29 8.52 -16.70 -7.06
CA LEU A 29 9.28 -17.63 -6.25
C LEU A 29 8.35 -18.09 -5.13
N PRO A 30 8.25 -19.40 -4.89
CA PRO A 30 7.45 -19.86 -3.77
C PRO A 30 8.03 -19.28 -2.48
N GLU A 31 7.16 -19.01 -1.50
CA GLU A 31 7.55 -18.46 -0.18
C GLU A 31 8.57 -19.34 0.57
N ASP A 32 8.83 -20.56 0.08
CA ASP A 32 9.83 -21.47 0.62
C ASP A 32 11.28 -21.08 0.28
N ILE A 33 11.49 -20.17 -0.68
CA ILE A 33 12.82 -19.65 -1.03
C ILE A 33 13.25 -18.61 -0.01
N ALA A 34 14.16 -19.02 0.87
CA ALA A 34 14.58 -18.19 2.00
C ALA A 34 15.88 -17.43 1.75
N HIS A 35 16.73 -17.92 0.84
CA HIS A 35 18.01 -17.28 0.59
C HIS A 35 18.55 -17.54 -0.82
N ILE A 36 19.40 -16.62 -1.27
CA ILE A 36 20.12 -16.71 -2.54
C ILE A 36 21.62 -16.54 -2.32
N ALA A 37 22.43 -17.18 -3.15
CA ALA A 37 23.87 -16.96 -3.23
C ALA A 37 24.28 -16.44 -4.60
N VAL A 38 25.38 -15.69 -4.65
CA VAL A 38 25.98 -15.28 -5.92
C VAL A 38 27.07 -16.26 -6.32
N ASP A 39 26.90 -16.87 -7.48
CA ASP A 39 27.97 -17.52 -8.21
C ASP A 39 28.58 -16.53 -9.21
N LYS A 40 29.64 -15.84 -8.78
CA LYS A 40 30.34 -14.85 -9.62
C LYS A 40 31.07 -15.47 -10.80
N ALA A 41 31.48 -16.74 -10.72
CA ALA A 41 32.22 -17.38 -11.78
C ALA A 41 31.32 -17.62 -12.99
N ASP A 42 30.09 -18.08 -12.72
CA ASP A 42 29.11 -18.36 -13.76
C ASP A 42 28.16 -17.17 -14.01
N GLY A 43 28.15 -16.14 -13.17
CA GLY A 43 27.25 -14.99 -13.29
C GLY A 43 25.79 -15.34 -12.98
N HIS A 44 25.55 -16.18 -11.97
CA HIS A 44 24.22 -16.68 -11.61
C HIS A 44 23.87 -16.41 -10.15
N TYR A 45 22.57 -16.24 -9.88
CA TYR A 45 21.99 -16.50 -8.58
C TYR A 45 21.69 -17.98 -8.41
N LEU A 46 22.05 -18.50 -7.25
CA LEU A 46 21.63 -19.81 -6.76
C LEU A 46 20.54 -19.59 -5.73
N ALA A 47 19.32 -20.03 -6.00
CA ALA A 47 18.21 -19.87 -5.07
C ALA A 47 18.04 -21.13 -4.22
N PHE A 48 17.85 -20.95 -2.91
CA PHE A 48 17.77 -22.03 -1.95
C PHE A 48 16.49 -21.93 -1.12
N LYS A 49 15.93 -23.10 -0.81
CA LYS A 49 14.84 -23.22 0.15
C LYS A 49 15.35 -22.97 1.58
N ARG A 50 14.45 -22.81 2.54
CA ARG A 50 14.79 -22.63 3.97
C ARG A 50 15.64 -23.77 4.55
N ASP A 51 15.54 -24.99 4.02
CA ASP A 51 16.34 -26.15 4.43
C ASP A 51 17.74 -26.21 3.76
N GLY A 52 18.09 -25.22 2.92
CA GLY A 52 19.35 -25.16 2.19
C GLY A 52 19.37 -25.97 0.90
N THR A 53 18.26 -26.61 0.50
CA THR A 53 18.19 -27.31 -0.78
C THR A 53 18.19 -26.32 -1.95
N LEU A 54 19.01 -26.59 -2.97
CA LEU A 54 19.05 -25.79 -4.19
C LEU A 54 17.74 -25.93 -4.95
N PHE A 55 17.03 -24.81 -5.11
CA PHE A 55 15.81 -24.74 -5.90
C PHE A 55 16.10 -24.53 -7.38
N GLY A 56 17.02 -23.61 -7.70
CA GLY A 56 17.27 -23.24 -9.09
C GLY A 56 18.48 -22.33 -9.26
N ARG A 57 18.89 -22.19 -10.53
CA ARG A 57 19.95 -21.28 -10.98
C ARG A 57 19.37 -20.27 -11.96
N TYR A 58 19.67 -19.01 -11.77
CA TYR A 58 19.13 -17.90 -12.55
C TYR A 58 20.25 -16.96 -12.99
N PRO A 59 20.28 -16.50 -14.24
CA PRO A 59 21.29 -15.54 -14.68
C PRO A 59 21.10 -14.21 -13.95
N ILE A 60 22.22 -13.58 -13.55
CA ILE A 60 22.22 -12.22 -13.02
C ILE A 60 22.05 -11.27 -14.20
N ASP A 61 20.94 -10.54 -14.24
CA ASP A 61 20.70 -9.59 -15.32
C ASP A 61 21.40 -8.24 -15.02
N ALA A 62 22.64 -8.10 -15.46
CA ALA A 62 23.40 -6.85 -15.38
C ALA A 62 22.80 -5.72 -16.27
N GLN A 63 21.82 -6.04 -17.15
CA GLN A 63 21.17 -5.10 -18.05
C GLN A 63 19.77 -4.68 -17.61
N SER A 64 19.33 -4.98 -16.39
CA SER A 64 18.22 -4.22 -15.81
C SER A 64 18.72 -2.81 -15.52
N ASN A 65 18.81 -2.02 -16.58
CA ASN A 65 19.12 -0.61 -16.57
C ASN A 65 18.33 0.06 -15.45
N ASN A 66 18.98 1.07 -14.86
CA ASN A 66 18.50 2.04 -13.87
C ASN A 66 17.18 2.77 -14.22
N LEU A 67 16.18 2.08 -14.77
CA LEU A 67 14.83 2.33 -14.36
C LEU A 67 14.84 1.94 -12.90
N GLY A 68 14.99 2.92 -12.00
CA GLY A 68 14.46 2.77 -10.65
C GLY A 68 13.10 2.16 -10.88
N ARG A 69 12.99 0.85 -10.65
CA ARG A 69 11.81 0.02 -10.88
C ARG A 69 10.74 0.90 -10.32
N ARG A 70 9.91 1.53 -11.18
CA ARG A 70 8.92 2.52 -10.75
C ARG A 70 8.26 1.80 -9.62
N ALA A 71 8.63 2.18 -8.41
CA ALA A 71 8.08 1.52 -7.27
C ALA A 71 6.61 1.82 -7.52
N ALA A 72 5.77 0.77 -7.54
CA ALA A 72 4.34 1.02 -7.56
C ALA A 72 4.12 2.17 -6.59
N SER A 73 3.32 3.19 -6.92
CA SER A 73 3.32 4.47 -6.19
C SER A 73 3.26 4.29 -4.66
N GLN A 74 2.87 3.12 -4.17
CA GLN A 74 2.85 2.59 -2.82
C GLN A 74 4.18 2.01 -2.24
N CYS A 75 5.31 1.99 -2.96
CA CYS A 75 6.58 1.38 -2.50
C CYS A 75 7.78 2.33 -2.62
N ALA A 76 8.81 2.12 -1.81
CA ALA A 76 10.11 2.77 -1.88
C ALA A 76 11.26 1.78 -1.60
N GLN A 77 12.49 2.19 -1.88
CA GLN A 77 13.68 1.41 -1.50
C GLN A 77 13.90 1.48 0.01
N LEU A 78 14.13 0.33 0.63
CA LEU A 78 14.47 0.26 2.05
C LEU A 78 15.96 0.53 2.25
N SER A 79 16.31 1.57 3.00
CA SER A 79 17.70 1.83 3.39
C SER A 79 18.17 0.84 4.46
N LEU A 80 19.49 0.72 4.62
CA LEU A 80 20.06 -0.17 5.65
C LEU A 80 19.71 0.29 7.07
N ASP A 81 19.66 1.60 7.31
CA ASP A 81 19.38 2.12 8.66
C ASP A 81 17.90 1.95 9.02
N GLU A 82 17.00 2.06 8.04
CA GLU A 82 15.60 1.65 8.20
C GLU A 82 15.46 0.14 8.41
N ALA A 83 16.18 -0.69 7.64
CA ALA A 83 16.13 -2.14 7.84
C ALA A 83 16.58 -2.54 9.27
N LYS A 84 17.56 -1.84 9.84
CA LYS A 84 18.00 -2.05 11.23
C LYS A 84 16.98 -1.59 12.27
N SER A 85 16.04 -0.70 11.90
CA SER A 85 14.98 -0.23 12.79
C SER A 85 13.82 -1.24 12.90
N LEU A 86 13.77 -2.24 12.01
CA LEU A 86 12.76 -3.29 12.05
C LEU A 86 12.82 -4.07 13.37
N PRO A 87 11.66 -4.35 14.00
CA PRO A 87 11.61 -5.16 15.22
C PRO A 87 12.28 -6.54 15.05
N GLY A 88 12.11 -7.16 13.88
CA GLY A 88 12.69 -8.45 13.53
C GLY A 88 14.14 -8.43 13.05
N TRP A 89 14.83 -7.28 13.05
CA TRP A 89 16.19 -7.17 12.51
C TRP A 89 17.17 -8.19 13.11
N ASN A 90 17.11 -8.42 14.42
CA ASN A 90 17.99 -9.38 15.07
C ASN A 90 17.74 -10.82 14.59
N ALA A 91 16.48 -11.19 14.29
CA ALA A 91 16.18 -12.50 13.74
C ALA A 91 16.77 -12.69 12.33
N ILE A 92 16.86 -11.62 11.53
CA ILE A 92 17.57 -11.64 10.24
C ILE A 92 19.08 -11.89 10.45
N LEU A 93 19.70 -11.24 11.43
CA LEU A 93 21.11 -11.45 11.77
C LEU A 93 21.36 -12.87 12.28
N ASP A 94 20.50 -13.37 13.17
CA ASP A 94 20.60 -14.71 13.74
C ASP A 94 20.38 -15.79 12.68
N TYR A 95 19.47 -15.56 11.74
CA TYR A 95 19.30 -16.43 10.58
C TYR A 95 20.60 -16.50 9.77
N ALA A 96 21.17 -15.36 9.40
CA ALA A 96 22.44 -15.32 8.66
C ALA A 96 23.60 -15.98 9.42
N ASN A 97 23.68 -15.77 10.75
CA ASN A 97 24.67 -16.40 11.61
C ASN A 97 24.52 -17.93 11.66
N THR A 98 23.28 -18.41 11.73
CA THR A 98 22.98 -19.84 11.80
C THR A 98 23.27 -20.53 10.47
N GLN A 99 22.92 -19.90 9.35
CA GLN A 99 23.14 -20.46 8.02
C GLN A 99 24.62 -20.36 7.63
N TRP A 100 25.26 -19.21 7.78
CA TRP A 100 26.53 -18.91 7.12
C TRP A 100 27.66 -18.54 8.10
N GLY A 101 27.40 -18.56 9.40
CA GLY A 101 28.37 -18.26 10.44
C GLY A 101 28.49 -16.77 10.80
N THR A 102 29.28 -16.48 11.83
CA THR A 102 29.48 -15.16 12.42
C THR A 102 30.69 -14.41 11.87
N GLY A 103 31.20 -14.84 10.70
CA GLY A 103 32.36 -14.22 10.07
C GLY A 103 32.15 -12.73 9.78
N SER A 104 33.26 -11.99 9.69
CA SER A 104 33.25 -10.58 9.30
C SER A 104 32.55 -10.39 7.95
N ARG A 105 31.61 -9.44 7.90
CA ARG A 105 30.74 -9.20 6.76
C ARG A 105 30.23 -7.76 6.71
N ASN A 106 29.96 -7.30 5.49
CA ASN A 106 29.20 -6.08 5.23
C ASN A 106 27.75 -6.44 4.91
N ILE A 107 26.82 -5.56 5.25
CA ILE A 107 25.37 -5.76 5.03
C ILE A 107 24.85 -4.67 4.11
N TYR A 108 24.03 -5.04 3.12
CA TYR A 108 23.42 -4.13 2.16
C TYR A 108 21.94 -4.44 1.95
N THR A 109 21.14 -3.44 1.63
CA THR A 109 19.71 -3.61 1.26
C THR A 109 19.49 -3.53 -0.23
N ASN A 110 20.23 -2.64 -0.91
CA ASN A 110 20.06 -2.36 -2.35
C ASN A 110 21.44 -2.16 -3.03
N PRO A 111 22.30 -3.20 -3.10
CA PRO A 111 23.60 -3.08 -3.73
C PRO A 111 23.48 -2.86 -5.24
N ALA A 112 24.24 -1.91 -5.79
CA ALA A 112 24.20 -1.54 -7.22
C ALA A 112 24.51 -2.70 -8.19
N ALA A 113 25.19 -3.75 -7.71
CA ALA A 113 25.48 -4.94 -8.51
C ALA A 113 24.24 -5.83 -8.72
N TYR A 114 23.23 -5.78 -7.83
CA TYR A 114 22.10 -6.72 -7.75
C TYR A 114 20.76 -5.99 -7.66
N VAL A 115 20.52 -5.12 -8.64
CA VAL A 115 19.34 -4.24 -8.73
C VAL A 115 18.01 -4.97 -8.95
N ASP A 116 18.06 -6.23 -9.39
CA ASP A 116 16.90 -7.09 -9.58
C ASP A 116 16.39 -7.76 -8.29
N SER A 117 17.15 -7.63 -7.21
CA SER A 117 16.84 -8.20 -5.89
C SER A 117 16.85 -7.13 -4.78
N PRO A 118 16.03 -6.06 -4.89
CA PRO A 118 16.04 -4.96 -3.93
C PRO A 118 15.30 -5.32 -2.64
N ALA A 119 15.72 -4.71 -1.53
CA ALA A 119 14.86 -4.56 -0.36
C ALA A 119 14.01 -3.30 -0.48
N GLN A 120 12.73 -3.43 -0.17
CA GLN A 120 11.70 -2.42 -0.40
C GLN A 120 10.85 -2.28 0.86
N VAL A 121 10.23 -1.13 1.00
CA VAL A 121 9.14 -0.87 1.93
C VAL A 121 7.92 -0.47 1.12
N CYS A 122 6.75 -1.04 1.44
CA CYS A 122 5.51 -0.77 0.73
C CYS A 122 4.37 -0.50 1.71
N ILE A 123 3.44 0.37 1.32
CA ILE A 123 2.10 0.43 1.92
C ILE A 123 1.35 -0.81 1.44
N THR A 124 0.84 -1.61 2.38
CA THR A 124 0.18 -2.89 2.07
C THR A 124 -1.29 -2.93 2.39
N ASP A 125 -1.79 -1.91 3.08
CA ASP A 125 -3.22 -1.81 3.34
C ASP A 125 -3.92 -1.43 2.03
N ASP A 126 -4.84 -2.29 1.58
CA ASP A 126 -5.65 -2.01 0.39
C ASP A 126 -6.46 -0.73 0.59
N VAL A 127 -6.98 -0.52 1.81
CA VAL A 127 -7.67 0.70 2.25
C VAL A 127 -7.30 0.95 3.71
N VAL A 128 -6.85 2.17 4.00
CA VAL A 128 -6.60 2.64 5.38
C VAL A 128 -7.89 3.21 5.94
N GLU A 129 -8.47 2.46 6.88
CA GLU A 129 -9.71 2.85 7.55
C GLU A 129 -9.50 4.00 8.54
N LEU A 130 -10.40 4.99 8.47
CA LEU A 130 -10.43 6.09 9.43
C LEU A 130 -11.16 5.68 10.71
N SER A 131 -10.58 6.06 11.85
CA SER A 131 -11.22 6.00 13.16
C SER A 131 -11.62 7.40 13.61
N TYR A 132 -12.83 7.56 14.15
CA TYR A 132 -13.35 8.85 14.59
C TYR A 132 -13.20 9.05 16.10
N SER A 133 -12.64 10.18 16.51
CA SER A 133 -12.57 10.54 17.92
C SER A 133 -13.87 11.22 18.37
N GLY A 134 -14.81 10.41 18.82
CA GLY A 134 -16.11 10.86 19.33
C GLY A 134 -17.21 10.88 18.27
N ASN A 135 -18.37 11.42 18.64
CA ASN A 135 -19.52 11.51 17.75
C ASN A 135 -19.37 12.71 16.81
N PRO A 136 -19.67 12.56 15.49
CA PRO A 136 -19.76 13.67 14.55
C PRO A 136 -20.65 14.81 15.08
N VAL A 137 -20.19 16.05 14.95
CA VAL A 137 -21.00 17.24 15.24
C VAL A 137 -21.63 17.72 13.93
N CYS A 138 -22.92 17.41 13.76
CA CYS A 138 -23.65 17.72 12.54
C CYS A 138 -24.64 18.86 12.73
N GLU A 139 -24.59 19.85 11.85
CA GLU A 139 -25.55 20.94 11.75
C GLU A 139 -26.37 20.80 10.46
N THR A 140 -27.67 21.09 10.57
CA THR A 140 -28.61 20.98 9.45
C THR A 140 -29.07 22.36 9.03
N HIS A 141 -28.81 22.73 7.78
CA HIS A 141 -29.25 23.98 7.18
C HIS A 141 -30.28 23.72 6.08
N ASN A 142 -31.50 24.21 6.31
CA ASN A 142 -32.57 24.17 5.32
C ASN A 142 -32.56 25.45 4.49
N THR A 143 -32.49 25.31 3.16
CA THR A 143 -32.61 26.42 2.21
C THR A 143 -33.84 26.19 1.34
N SER A 144 -34.62 27.23 1.10
CA SER A 144 -35.80 27.16 0.23
C SER A 144 -35.57 27.96 -1.05
N THR A 145 -35.90 27.35 -2.19
CA THR A 145 -35.91 28.02 -3.50
C THR A 145 -37.35 28.09 -3.99
N ALA A 146 -37.83 29.30 -4.32
CA ALA A 146 -39.20 29.54 -4.75
C ALA A 146 -39.27 29.97 -6.21
N GLY A 147 -40.31 29.51 -6.91
CA GLY A 147 -40.71 29.99 -8.23
C GLY A 147 -42.20 30.33 -8.23
N SER A 148 -42.57 31.43 -8.88
CA SER A 148 -43.96 31.84 -9.04
C SER A 148 -44.34 31.91 -10.53
N LEU A 149 -45.56 31.51 -10.84
CA LEU A 149 -46.19 31.74 -12.14
C LEU A 149 -47.33 32.74 -11.94
N VAL A 150 -47.44 33.71 -12.86
CA VAL A 150 -48.49 34.74 -12.85
C VAL A 150 -49.30 34.61 -14.14
N GLY A 151 -50.57 34.21 -14.06
CA GLY A 151 -51.55 34.39 -15.12
C GLY A 151 -52.20 33.13 -15.71
N THR A 152 -51.65 31.92 -15.47
CA THR A 152 -52.21 30.60 -15.84
C THR A 152 -51.52 29.47 -15.08
N ASP A 153 -52.14 28.28 -15.00
CA ASP A 153 -51.49 27.03 -14.54
C ASP A 153 -50.23 26.72 -15.39
N GLY A 154 -49.18 26.16 -14.78
CA GLY A 154 -47.97 25.78 -15.53
C GLY A 154 -47.00 24.88 -14.75
N GLN A 155 -45.84 24.61 -15.37
CA GLN A 155 -44.77 23.83 -14.73
C GLN A 155 -43.63 24.73 -14.29
N VAL A 156 -43.21 24.59 -13.04
CA VAL A 156 -42.00 25.21 -12.49
C VAL A 156 -40.93 24.13 -12.38
N GLN A 157 -39.75 24.40 -12.96
CA GLN A 157 -38.58 23.56 -12.81
C GLN A 157 -37.63 24.22 -11.81
N ILE A 158 -37.32 23.54 -10.71
CA ILE A 158 -36.41 24.02 -9.68
C ILE A 158 -35.18 23.10 -9.66
N ALA A 159 -34.01 23.65 -9.92
CA ALA A 159 -32.75 22.93 -9.80
C ALA A 159 -32.29 22.93 -8.34
N VAL A 160 -31.97 21.74 -7.81
CA VAL A 160 -31.49 21.53 -6.44
C VAL A 160 -30.23 20.68 -6.45
N GLN A 161 -29.28 20.96 -5.56
CA GLN A 161 -28.11 20.11 -5.40
C GLN A 161 -28.45 18.90 -4.52
N GLN A 162 -27.94 17.73 -4.92
CA GLN A 162 -28.07 16.48 -4.19
C GLN A 162 -26.76 15.71 -4.29
N GLY A 163 -26.28 15.18 -3.17
CA GLY A 163 -25.09 14.36 -3.13
C GLY A 163 -24.20 14.65 -1.93
N PHE A 164 -22.93 14.24 -2.04
CA PHE A 164 -21.97 14.28 -0.94
C PHE A 164 -20.68 14.94 -1.38
N ASN A 165 -20.12 15.81 -0.55
CA ASN A 165 -18.74 16.25 -0.71
C ASN A 165 -18.01 16.27 0.63
N THR A 166 -16.69 16.16 0.53
CA THR A 166 -15.80 16.34 1.65
C THR A 166 -14.46 16.87 1.16
N ASP A 167 -13.91 17.78 1.96
CA ASP A 167 -12.57 18.32 1.79
C ASP A 167 -11.89 18.22 3.15
N THR A 168 -10.78 17.50 3.21
CA THR A 168 -10.08 17.22 4.46
C THR A 168 -8.58 17.36 4.27
N SER A 169 -7.92 17.89 5.29
CA SER A 169 -6.46 17.90 5.39
C SER A 169 -6.05 17.10 6.61
N TYR A 170 -5.17 16.12 6.40
CA TYR A 170 -4.61 15.27 7.44
C TYR A 170 -3.16 15.67 7.69
N THR A 171 -2.72 15.54 8.94
CA THR A 171 -1.34 15.76 9.36
C THR A 171 -0.77 14.46 9.94
N VAL A 172 0.41 14.05 9.47
CA VAL A 172 1.15 12.92 10.05
C VAL A 172 1.61 13.29 11.45
N SER A 173 1.04 12.66 12.46
CA SER A 173 1.35 12.90 13.87
C SER A 173 2.53 12.07 14.36
N SER A 174 2.72 10.87 13.81
CA SER A 174 3.87 10.01 14.08
C SER A 174 4.32 9.39 12.78
N ALA A 175 5.58 9.57 12.41
CA ALA A 175 6.16 8.92 11.24
C ALA A 175 6.49 7.45 11.55
N SER A 176 6.51 6.63 10.51
CA SER A 176 7.04 5.27 10.55
C SER A 176 8.57 5.31 10.71
N THR A 177 9.15 4.17 11.10
CA THR A 177 10.61 3.99 11.20
C THR A 177 11.23 3.46 9.91
N ILE A 178 10.40 3.15 8.91
CA ILE A 178 10.78 2.68 7.57
C ILE A 178 9.92 3.39 6.51
N GLY A 179 10.51 3.70 5.34
CA GLY A 179 9.84 4.51 4.33
C GLY A 179 9.90 6.00 4.64
N VAL A 180 10.77 6.41 5.56
CA VAL A 180 10.84 7.79 6.06
C VAL A 180 11.14 8.74 4.91
N SER A 181 10.43 9.86 4.87
CA SER A 181 10.53 10.88 3.81
C SER A 181 10.18 10.37 2.41
N SER A 182 9.65 9.16 2.26
CA SER A 182 9.13 8.66 0.99
C SER A 182 7.70 9.14 0.81
N THR A 183 7.37 9.65 -0.37
CA THR A 183 6.01 9.96 -0.77
C THR A 183 5.40 8.75 -1.47
N LEU A 184 4.41 8.13 -0.83
CA LEU A 184 3.75 6.92 -1.31
C LEU A 184 2.25 7.13 -1.46
N SER A 185 1.67 6.51 -2.48
CA SER A 185 0.23 6.52 -2.70
C SER A 185 -0.47 5.58 -1.74
N VAL A 186 -1.53 6.07 -1.11
CA VAL A 186 -2.38 5.33 -0.17
C VAL A 186 -3.82 5.49 -0.59
N GLN A 187 -4.65 4.51 -0.23
CA GLN A 187 -6.09 4.59 -0.39
C GLN A 187 -6.71 4.75 1.00
N ILE A 188 -7.44 5.85 1.22
CA ILE A 188 -8.08 6.18 2.49
C ILE A 188 -9.56 5.82 2.41
N GLY A 189 -10.03 5.01 3.36
CA GLY A 189 -11.42 4.63 3.53
C GLY A 189 -12.17 5.70 4.34
N ILE A 190 -13.23 6.24 3.76
CA ILE A 190 -14.15 7.14 4.41
C ILE A 190 -15.41 6.32 4.74
N PRO A 191 -15.64 5.96 6.01
CA PRO A 191 -16.83 5.23 6.39
C PRO A 191 -18.08 6.11 6.25
N GLU A 192 -19.25 5.48 6.33
CA GLU A 192 -20.55 6.17 6.28
C GLU A 192 -20.68 7.17 7.45
N ILE A 193 -20.96 8.44 7.12
CA ILE A 193 -21.05 9.55 8.08
C ILE A 193 -22.51 9.90 8.40
N ALA A 194 -23.41 9.70 7.45
CA ALA A 194 -24.85 9.92 7.59
C ALA A 194 -25.60 8.88 6.75
N ASP A 195 -26.90 8.67 7.03
CA ASP A 195 -27.79 7.66 6.41
C ASP A 195 -27.89 7.68 4.86
N VAL A 196 -27.18 8.60 4.21
CA VAL A 196 -27.22 8.87 2.77
C VAL A 196 -25.85 8.67 2.09
N THR A 197 -24.78 8.39 2.84
CA THR A 197 -23.42 8.28 2.30
C THR A 197 -22.98 6.81 2.25
N ALA A 198 -22.60 6.31 1.08
CA ALA A 198 -21.94 5.00 1.00
C ALA A 198 -20.49 5.09 1.50
N GLU A 199 -19.92 3.96 1.91
CA GLU A 199 -18.49 3.81 2.14
C GLU A 199 -17.70 4.13 0.86
N LEU A 200 -16.68 4.96 0.97
CA LEU A 200 -15.91 5.49 -0.16
C LEU A 200 -14.43 5.35 0.09
N SER A 201 -13.66 5.12 -0.98
CA SER A 201 -12.21 5.06 -0.90
C SER A 201 -11.59 6.12 -1.80
N VAL A 202 -10.64 6.92 -1.30
CA VAL A 202 -9.97 7.97 -2.06
C VAL A 202 -8.46 7.70 -2.08
N SER A 203 -7.86 7.75 -3.27
CA SER A 203 -6.39 7.64 -3.39
C SER A 203 -5.75 9.01 -3.23
N THR A 204 -4.68 9.08 -2.43
CA THR A 204 -3.87 10.28 -2.22
C THR A 204 -2.40 9.89 -2.03
N ASP A 205 -1.50 10.86 -2.05
CA ASP A 205 -0.08 10.66 -1.79
C ASP A 205 0.28 11.17 -0.40
N VAL A 206 0.97 10.34 0.39
CA VAL A 206 1.40 10.65 1.76
C VAL A 206 2.92 10.59 1.84
N THR A 207 3.52 11.62 2.41
CA THR A 207 4.93 11.61 2.78
C THR A 207 5.08 11.13 4.21
N ASP A 208 5.88 10.09 4.45
CA ASP A 208 6.14 9.59 5.81
C ASP A 208 7.11 10.52 6.57
N GLU A 209 6.61 11.68 6.98
CA GLU A 209 7.35 12.66 7.75
C GLU A 209 6.45 13.31 8.78
N SER A 210 6.92 13.41 10.02
CA SER A 210 6.15 14.07 11.08
C SER A 210 5.83 15.51 10.70
N SER A 211 4.57 15.90 10.92
CA SER A 211 4.01 17.21 10.57
C SER A 211 3.84 17.47 9.08
N SER A 212 4.10 16.50 8.21
CA SER A 212 3.68 16.58 6.81
C SER A 212 2.16 16.52 6.72
N THR A 213 1.61 17.22 5.72
CA THR A 213 0.17 17.29 5.48
C THR A 213 -0.18 16.74 4.12
N PHE A 214 -1.35 16.12 4.00
CA PHE A 214 -1.90 15.68 2.74
C PHE A 214 -3.40 15.93 2.71
N ASP A 215 -3.91 16.22 1.53
CA ASP A 215 -5.31 16.55 1.32
C ASP A 215 -6.06 15.35 0.71
N VAL A 216 -7.30 15.17 1.16
CA VAL A 216 -8.25 14.19 0.66
C VAL A 216 -9.53 14.94 0.34
N SER A 217 -9.90 14.96 -0.92
CA SER A 217 -11.15 15.55 -1.37
C SER A 217 -11.96 14.56 -2.20
N TYR A 218 -13.27 14.59 -2.00
CA TYR A 218 -14.22 13.80 -2.77
C TYR A 218 -15.49 14.62 -2.97
N SER A 219 -16.05 14.59 -4.16
CA SER A 219 -17.30 15.27 -4.47
C SER A 219 -18.11 14.47 -5.48
N ASP A 220 -19.28 14.04 -5.05
CA ASP A 220 -20.35 13.46 -5.85
C ASP A 220 -21.62 14.29 -5.62
N VAL A 221 -21.54 15.58 -5.94
CA VAL A 221 -22.68 16.50 -5.88
C VAL A 221 -23.23 16.67 -7.29
N SER A 222 -24.48 16.25 -7.46
CA SER A 222 -25.25 16.39 -8.70
C SER A 222 -26.31 17.47 -8.57
N THR A 223 -26.73 18.03 -9.70
CA THR A 223 -27.88 18.95 -9.74
C THR A 223 -29.09 18.20 -10.28
N VAL A 224 -30.13 18.06 -9.44
CA VAL A 224 -31.40 17.41 -9.79
C VAL A 224 -32.44 18.48 -10.09
N THR A 225 -33.23 18.30 -11.14
CA THR A 225 -34.31 19.23 -11.50
C THR A 225 -35.65 18.68 -11.02
N LEU A 226 -36.29 19.38 -10.09
CA LEU A 226 -37.64 19.11 -9.62
C LEU A 226 -38.64 19.81 -10.53
N THR A 227 -39.49 19.05 -11.21
CA THR A 227 -40.61 19.60 -11.99
C THR A 227 -41.88 19.57 -11.14
N ILE A 228 -42.45 20.74 -10.87
CA ILE A 228 -43.64 20.90 -10.03
C ILE A 228 -44.75 21.53 -10.88
N ASN A 229 -45.94 20.92 -10.89
CA ASN A 229 -47.12 21.55 -11.48
C ASN A 229 -47.64 22.63 -10.51
N ALA A 230 -47.54 23.88 -10.92
CA ALA A 230 -47.96 25.05 -10.16
C ALA A 230 -49.36 25.50 -10.60
N PRO A 231 -50.36 25.49 -9.70
CA PRO A 231 -51.66 26.08 -9.99
C PRO A 231 -51.55 27.60 -10.19
N ASP A 232 -52.49 28.20 -10.92
CA ASP A 232 -52.50 29.63 -11.20
C ASP A 232 -52.44 30.47 -9.92
N GLY A 233 -51.56 31.48 -9.94
CA GLY A 233 -51.32 32.37 -8.82
C GLY A 233 -50.65 31.74 -7.60
N LYS A 234 -50.22 30.48 -7.66
CA LYS A 234 -49.52 29.81 -6.56
C LYS A 234 -48.01 29.91 -6.67
N THR A 235 -47.34 30.00 -5.52
CA THR A 235 -45.88 29.99 -5.45
C THR A 235 -45.42 28.60 -5.01
N CYS A 236 -44.59 27.97 -5.82
CA CYS A 236 -44.01 26.68 -5.51
C CYS A 236 -42.63 26.87 -4.88
N THR A 237 -42.37 26.14 -3.80
CA THR A 237 -41.11 26.18 -3.05
C THR A 237 -40.55 24.77 -2.95
N ALA A 238 -39.29 24.60 -3.31
CA ALA A 238 -38.52 23.40 -2.99
C ALA A 238 -37.61 23.69 -1.80
N THR A 239 -37.56 22.77 -0.84
CA THR A 239 -36.67 22.87 0.32
C THR A 239 -35.56 21.85 0.18
N THR A 240 -34.31 22.32 0.25
CA THR A 240 -33.11 21.47 0.31
C THR A 240 -32.54 21.53 1.71
N SER A 241 -32.22 20.38 2.30
CA SER A 241 -31.42 20.33 3.52
C SER A 241 -29.98 20.03 3.14
N THR A 242 -29.07 20.81 3.71
CA THR A 242 -27.66 20.48 3.73
C THR A 242 -27.30 20.11 5.16
N GLN A 243 -26.75 18.93 5.37
CA GLN A 243 -26.19 18.52 6.65
C GLN A 243 -24.66 18.62 6.57
N THR A 244 -24.07 19.44 7.43
CA THR A 244 -22.62 19.62 7.53
C THR A 244 -22.15 18.97 8.82
N CYS A 245 -21.31 17.95 8.72
CA CYS A 245 -20.72 17.25 9.85
C CYS A 245 -19.24 17.57 9.97
N ASN A 246 -18.80 17.95 11.18
CA ASN A 246 -17.40 18.11 11.54
C ASN A 246 -16.95 16.88 12.33
N ILE A 247 -15.87 16.24 11.88
CA ILE A 247 -15.40 14.96 12.41
C ILE A 247 -13.90 15.02 12.61
N GLU A 248 -13.44 14.68 13.81
CA GLU A 248 -12.02 14.42 14.03
C GLU A 248 -11.74 12.96 13.68
N ALA A 249 -10.80 12.75 12.75
CA ALA A 249 -10.45 11.44 12.24
C ALA A 249 -8.96 11.17 12.39
N THR A 250 -8.64 9.93 12.74
CA THR A 250 -7.28 9.39 12.81
C THR A 250 -7.18 8.19 11.90
N GLY A 251 -6.04 8.00 11.25
CA GLY A 251 -5.74 6.77 10.51
C GLY A 251 -4.32 6.31 10.77
N ASN A 252 -4.05 5.07 10.41
CA ASN A 252 -2.77 4.43 10.62
C ASN A 252 -2.35 3.70 9.33
N ILE A 253 -1.23 4.11 8.76
CA ILE A 253 -0.69 3.55 7.52
C ILE A 253 0.36 2.52 7.88
N ARG A 254 0.16 1.27 7.48
CA ARG A 254 1.16 0.22 7.64
C ARG A 254 2.19 0.26 6.51
N TYR A 255 3.45 0.43 6.89
CA TYR A 255 4.60 0.23 6.02
C TYR A 255 5.17 -1.16 6.27
N LEU A 256 5.30 -1.98 5.22
CA LEU A 256 5.79 -3.36 5.29
C LEU A 256 7.09 -3.51 4.50
N ALA A 257 8.14 -3.99 5.16
CA ALA A 257 9.39 -4.34 4.52
C ALA A 257 9.30 -5.70 3.78
N SER A 258 9.94 -5.79 2.63
CA SER A 258 10.04 -7.00 1.79
C SER A 258 11.31 -7.01 0.96
N GLY A 259 11.64 -8.16 0.37
CA GLY A 259 12.78 -8.32 -0.53
C GLY A 259 14.01 -8.88 0.17
N TRP A 260 15.21 -8.46 -0.24
CA TRP A 260 16.45 -9.17 0.08
C TRP A 260 17.46 -8.33 0.87
N ILE A 261 17.92 -8.86 2.01
CA ILE A 261 19.04 -8.30 2.78
C ILE A 261 20.31 -9.07 2.43
N TRP A 262 21.31 -8.36 1.94
CA TRP A 262 22.56 -8.90 1.42
C TRP A 262 23.67 -8.92 2.46
N PHE A 263 24.42 -10.02 2.53
CA PHE A 263 25.54 -10.27 3.43
C PHE A 263 26.79 -10.62 2.62
N TYR A 264 27.78 -9.74 2.66
CA TYR A 264 29.03 -9.86 1.91
C TYR A 264 30.14 -10.23 2.88
N TYR A 265 30.54 -11.50 2.88
CA TYR A 265 31.56 -12.04 3.78
C TYR A 265 32.97 -11.80 3.24
N ASP A 266 33.91 -11.55 4.13
CA ASP A 266 35.33 -11.38 3.76
C ASP A 266 35.99 -12.70 3.32
N SER A 267 35.39 -13.84 3.69
CA SER A 267 35.83 -15.18 3.32
C SER A 267 34.66 -16.03 2.84
N LYS A 268 34.92 -17.02 1.98
CA LYS A 268 33.86 -17.91 1.48
C LYS A 268 33.22 -18.66 2.62
N THR A 269 31.90 -18.57 2.70
CA THR A 269 31.07 -19.39 3.57
C THR A 269 30.13 -20.21 2.70
N GLN A 270 30.11 -21.52 2.95
CA GLN A 270 29.41 -22.50 2.11
C GLN A 270 29.65 -22.33 0.59
N GLY A 271 30.88 -21.99 0.20
CA GLY A 271 31.29 -21.86 -1.20
C GLY A 271 31.10 -20.47 -1.83
N HIS A 272 30.37 -19.56 -1.20
CA HIS A 272 30.05 -18.24 -1.73
C HIS A 272 30.48 -17.10 -0.79
N TYR A 273 30.77 -15.93 -1.36
CA TYR A 273 31.08 -14.72 -0.59
C TYR A 273 29.83 -13.91 -0.26
N GLU A 274 28.83 -13.97 -1.13
CA GLU A 274 27.67 -13.08 -1.09
C GLU A 274 26.41 -13.92 -1.04
N TRP A 275 25.65 -13.66 0.02
CA TRP A 275 24.38 -14.30 0.31
C TRP A 275 23.33 -13.23 0.52
N ALA A 276 22.08 -13.50 0.17
CA ALA A 276 20.96 -12.65 0.55
C ALA A 276 19.89 -13.49 1.24
N ALA A 277 19.29 -12.93 2.30
CA ALA A 277 18.15 -13.51 2.99
C ALA A 277 16.88 -12.75 2.60
N SER A 278 15.79 -13.48 2.31
CA SER A 278 14.48 -12.87 2.07
C SER A 278 13.89 -12.40 3.40
N VAL A 279 13.48 -11.13 3.47
CA VAL A 279 12.88 -10.53 4.66
C VAL A 279 11.61 -11.27 5.05
N GLU A 280 10.70 -11.49 4.09
CA GLU A 280 9.43 -12.20 4.31
C GLU A 280 9.59 -13.69 4.63
N ALA A 281 10.63 -14.35 4.10
CA ALA A 281 10.89 -15.74 4.39
C ALA A 281 11.56 -15.95 5.77
N VAL A 282 12.26 -14.95 6.30
CA VAL A 282 12.85 -15.01 7.65
C VAL A 282 11.87 -14.48 8.69
N LEU A 283 11.21 -13.36 8.41
CA LEU A 283 10.22 -12.69 9.27
C LEU A 283 8.81 -13.00 8.77
N THR A 284 8.33 -14.20 9.12
CA THR A 284 7.00 -14.67 8.69
C THR A 284 5.87 -13.89 9.36
N ASN A 285 6.09 -13.38 10.58
CA ASN A 285 5.18 -12.44 11.19
C ASN A 285 5.37 -11.06 10.53
N GLN A 286 4.31 -10.51 9.94
CA GLN A 286 4.38 -9.22 9.27
C GLN A 286 4.73 -8.09 10.25
N ASP A 287 4.31 -8.17 11.51
CA ASP A 287 4.57 -7.11 12.51
C ASP A 287 6.08 -6.94 12.78
N ASP A 288 6.85 -8.02 12.69
CA ASP A 288 8.31 -7.99 12.87
C ASP A 288 9.03 -7.25 11.72
N ARG A 289 8.33 -7.06 10.60
CA ARG A 289 8.82 -6.35 9.40
C ARG A 289 7.94 -5.16 9.03
N SER A 290 7.15 -4.66 9.97
CA SER A 290 6.29 -3.48 9.76
C SER A 290 6.69 -2.31 10.63
N SER A 291 6.31 -1.12 10.20
CA SER A 291 6.21 0.07 11.04
C SER A 291 5.00 0.89 10.59
N PHE A 292 4.62 1.87 11.38
CA PHE A 292 3.31 2.52 11.29
C PHE A 292 3.47 4.03 11.29
N ALA A 293 2.78 4.71 10.36
CA ALA A 293 2.64 6.14 10.39
C ALA A 293 1.21 6.51 10.80
N GLU A 294 1.08 7.26 11.88
CA GLU A 294 -0.20 7.76 12.36
C GLU A 294 -0.46 9.15 11.79
N PHE A 295 -1.67 9.39 11.31
CA PHE A 295 -2.12 10.71 10.90
C PHE A 295 -3.45 11.06 11.54
N LYS A 296 -3.71 12.36 11.64
CA LYS A 296 -4.95 12.90 12.19
C LYS A 296 -5.36 14.19 11.49
N GLY A 297 -6.65 14.46 11.44
CA GLY A 297 -7.19 15.65 10.79
C GLY A 297 -8.64 15.88 11.17
N SER A 298 -9.14 17.06 10.80
CA SER A 298 -10.56 17.39 10.89
C SER A 298 -11.16 17.31 9.50
N MET A 299 -12.20 16.48 9.37
CA MET A 299 -12.98 16.27 8.16
C MET A 299 -14.26 17.10 8.23
N VAL A 300 -14.54 17.83 7.15
CA VAL A 300 -15.85 18.45 6.92
C VAL A 300 -16.56 17.64 5.85
N ALA A 301 -17.74 17.14 6.18
CA ALA A 301 -18.60 16.36 5.29
C ALA A 301 -19.90 17.12 5.07
N ASN A 302 -20.23 17.45 3.82
CA ASN A 302 -21.53 18.02 3.48
C ASN A 302 -22.37 17.03 2.69
N THR A 303 -23.57 16.77 3.21
CA THR A 303 -24.58 15.97 2.54
C THR A 303 -25.73 16.87 2.11
N HIS A 304 -26.01 16.91 0.81
CA HIS A 304 -27.12 17.65 0.23
C HIS A 304 -28.28 16.71 -0.06
N THR A 305 -29.43 16.95 0.57
CA THR A 305 -30.66 16.20 0.36
C THR A 305 -31.79 17.14 -0.06
N SER A 306 -32.52 16.77 -1.12
CA SER A 306 -33.71 17.51 -1.55
C SER A 306 -34.98 16.95 -0.91
N TYR A 307 -35.85 17.82 -0.40
CA TYR A 307 -37.17 17.47 0.11
C TYR A 307 -38.26 17.95 -0.84
N ALA A 308 -39.44 17.33 -0.72
CA ALA A 308 -40.59 17.56 -1.57
C ALA A 308 -40.93 19.05 -1.76
N GLY A 309 -41.26 19.42 -3.00
CA GLY A 309 -41.76 20.75 -3.32
C GLY A 309 -43.22 20.94 -2.92
N SER A 310 -43.59 22.14 -2.46
CA SER A 310 -44.97 22.50 -2.11
C SER A 310 -45.38 23.80 -2.79
N CYS A 311 -46.65 23.90 -3.21
CA CYS A 311 -47.21 25.12 -3.80
C CYS A 311 -48.33 25.65 -2.89
N VAL A 312 -48.24 26.92 -2.49
CA VAL A 312 -49.20 27.60 -1.60
C VAL A 312 -49.79 28.85 -2.19
#